data_AF-J0XG17-F1
#
_entry.id   AF-J0XG17-F1
#
_cell.length_a   1.000
_cell.length_b   1.000
_cell.length_c   1.000
_cell.angle_alpha   90.00
_cell.angle_beta   90.00
_cell.angle_gamma   90.00
#
_symmetry.space_group_name_H-M   'P 1'
#
loop_
_entity.id
_entity.type
_entity.pdbx_description
1 polymer ?
#
loop_
_entity_poly.entity_id
_entity_poly.type
_entity_poly.pdbx_seq_one_letter_code
_entity_poly.pdbx_strand_id
1 'polypeptide(L)' 'MEFISRNDAVQAIKNLIAEADITLDGRDPADAYDLDAIADEVLTTSGAGCQYRYVLEDEGDGLWAAMARHAH' A
#
# COMPACT_ATOMS: atom_id res chain seq x y z
N MET A 1 2.21 8.03 -6.17
CA MET A 1 1.38 9.01 -5.38
C MET A 1 2.13 9.50 -4.12
N GLU A 2 1.90 10.74 -3.61
CA GLU A 2 2.57 11.31 -2.41
C GLU A 2 1.58 11.48 -1.22
N PHE A 3 1.91 10.96 -0.03
CA PHE A 3 1.03 11.00 1.15
C PHE A 3 1.66 11.71 2.35
N ILE A 4 0.81 12.42 3.12
CA ILE A 4 1.21 13.23 4.28
C ILE A 4 1.37 12.38 5.55
N SER A 5 0.72 11.22 5.62
CA SER A 5 0.82 10.30 6.76
C SER A 5 0.80 8.84 6.32
N ARG A 6 1.39 7.96 7.14
CA ARG A 6 1.39 6.51 6.89
C ARG A 6 -0.02 5.95 6.77
N ASN A 7 -0.94 6.43 7.62
CA ASN A 7 -2.33 6.02 7.58
C ASN A 7 -3.01 6.40 6.24
N ASP A 8 -2.71 7.58 5.71
CA ASP A 8 -3.24 8.01 4.40
C ASP A 8 -2.69 7.14 3.26
N ALA A 9 -1.40 6.80 3.32
CA ALA A 9 -0.77 5.90 2.37
C ALA A 9 -1.33 4.46 2.43
N VAL A 10 -1.56 3.93 3.63
CA VAL A 10 -2.18 2.61 3.83
C VAL A 10 -3.61 2.59 3.31
N GLN A 11 -4.40 3.66 3.53
CA GLN A 11 -5.76 3.78 2.97
C GLN A 11 -5.74 3.83 1.44
N ALA A 12 -4.75 4.49 0.84
CA ALA A 12 -4.60 4.50 -0.61
C ALA A 12 -4.24 3.13 -1.17
N ILE A 13 -3.31 2.40 -0.54
CA ILE A 13 -2.98 1.01 -0.91
C ILE A 13 -4.22 0.13 -0.80
N LYS A 14 -4.98 0.26 0.30
CA LYS A 14 -6.24 -0.48 0.49
C LYS A 14 -7.21 -0.25 -0.66
N ASN A 15 -7.46 1.01 -1.03
CA ASN A 15 -8.36 1.34 -2.13
C ASN A 15 -7.83 0.78 -3.45
N LEU A 16 -6.52 0.89 -3.71
CA LEU A 16 -5.92 0.37 -4.93
C LEU A 16 -6.09 -1.15 -5.03
N ILE A 17 -5.88 -1.89 -3.92
CA ILE A 17 -6.10 -3.33 -3.87
C ILE A 17 -7.58 -3.67 -4.06
N ALA A 18 -8.49 -2.94 -3.43
CA ALA A 18 -9.93 -3.16 -3.60
C ALA A 18 -10.40 -2.91 -5.05
N GLU A 19 -9.80 -1.94 -5.74
CA GLU A 19 -10.08 -1.65 -7.15
C GLU A 19 -9.46 -2.69 -8.09
N ALA A 20 -8.26 -3.17 -7.76
CA ALA A 20 -7.49 -4.07 -8.63
C ALA A 20 -7.87 -5.55 -8.44
N ASP A 21 -8.22 -5.95 -7.21
CA ASP A 21 -8.64 -7.30 -6.85
C ASP A 21 -10.16 -7.39 -6.68
N ILE A 22 -10.85 -7.55 -7.81
CA ILE A 22 -12.31 -7.76 -7.85
C ILE A 22 -12.76 -9.06 -7.16
N THR A 23 -11.84 -9.96 -6.81
CA THR A 23 -12.16 -11.25 -6.18
C THR A 23 -12.45 -11.12 -4.69
N LEU A 24 -12.12 -9.97 -4.09
CA LEU A 24 -12.44 -9.67 -2.69
C LEU A 24 -13.96 -9.58 -2.45
N ASP A 25 -14.80 -9.37 -3.48
CA ASP A 25 -16.28 -9.37 -3.36
C ASP A 25 -16.80 -8.47 -2.21
N GLY A 26 -16.16 -7.32 -2.00
CA GLY A 26 -16.49 -6.39 -0.91
C GLY A 26 -15.91 -6.76 0.46
N ARG A 27 -15.06 -7.79 0.54
CA ARG A 27 -14.21 -8.07 1.70
C ARG A 27 -13.15 -7.00 1.85
N ASP A 28 -12.84 -6.69 3.11
CA ASP A 28 -11.78 -5.73 3.41
C ASP A 28 -10.42 -6.28 2.92
N PRO A 29 -9.66 -5.53 2.11
CA PRO A 29 -8.31 -5.93 1.71
C PRO A 29 -7.40 -6.21 2.91
N ALA A 30 -7.63 -5.55 4.05
CA ALA A 30 -6.88 -5.79 5.29
C ALA A 30 -7.13 -7.19 5.88
N ASP A 31 -8.21 -7.85 5.47
CA ASP A 31 -8.58 -9.20 5.91
C ASP A 31 -7.87 -10.28 5.08
N ALA A 32 -7.45 -9.93 3.87
CA ALA A 32 -6.78 -10.82 2.91
C ALA A 32 -5.27 -10.54 2.77
N TYR A 33 -4.85 -9.31 3.03
CA TYR A 33 -3.48 -8.84 2.84
C TYR A 33 -3.00 -8.05 4.05
N ASP A 34 -1.74 -8.23 4.44
CA ASP A 34 -1.11 -7.41 5.47
C ASP A 34 -0.70 -6.05 4.88
N LEU A 35 -1.65 -5.11 4.87
CA LEU A 35 -1.49 -3.77 4.29
C LEU A 35 -0.35 -2.98 4.94
N ASP A 36 -0.08 -3.22 6.23
CA ASP A 36 0.98 -2.55 6.97
C ASP A 36 2.36 -3.00 6.51
N ALA A 37 2.52 -4.31 6.23
CA ALA A 37 3.74 -4.88 5.67
C ALA A 37 3.94 -4.47 4.21
N ILE A 38 2.89 -4.50 3.40
CA ILE A 38 2.92 -4.01 2.00
C ILE A 38 3.30 -2.53 1.97
N ALA A 39 2.71 -1.73 2.86
CA ALA A 39 3.06 -0.32 2.99
C ALA A 39 4.53 -0.12 3.39
N ASP A 40 5.10 -0.96 4.23
CA ASP A 40 6.52 -0.87 4.61
C ASP A 40 7.47 -1.23 3.44
N GLU A 41 7.10 -2.22 2.63
CA GLU A 41 7.90 -2.65 1.46
C GLU A 41 7.78 -1.68 0.28
N VAL A 42 6.57 -1.14 0.02
CA VAL A 42 6.28 -0.36 -1.19
C VAL A 42 6.35 1.15 -0.95
N LEU A 43 6.11 1.63 0.28
CA LEU A 43 6.26 3.06 0.56
C LEU A 43 7.71 3.39 0.83
N THR A 44 8.27 4.23 -0.03
CA THR A 44 9.57 4.84 0.24
C THR A 44 9.32 6.17 0.94
N THR A 45 10.05 6.42 2.03
CA THR A 45 10.05 7.75 2.66
C THR A 45 10.96 8.66 1.86
N SER A 46 10.37 9.52 1.03
CA SER A 46 11.10 10.62 0.40
C SER A 46 10.95 11.87 1.27
N GLY A 47 12.03 12.26 1.95
CA GLY A 47 12.05 13.46 2.77
C GLY A 47 13.41 13.69 3.45
N ALA A 48 13.94 14.92 3.34
CA ALA A 48 15.08 15.37 4.13
C ALA A 48 14.56 16.28 5.27
N GLY A 49 14.71 15.85 6.53
CA GLY A 49 14.27 16.60 7.71
C GLY A 49 12.87 16.23 8.25
N CYS A 50 12.16 17.17 8.89
CA CYS A 50 10.87 16.94 9.57
C CYS A 50 9.66 16.71 8.64
N GLN A 51 9.87 16.51 7.35
CA GLN A 51 8.82 16.27 6.36
C GLN A 51 9.05 14.89 5.73
N TYR A 52 8.68 13.84 6.46
CA TYR A 52 8.54 12.53 5.88
C TYR A 52 7.32 12.55 4.96
N ARG A 53 7.52 12.27 3.67
CA ARG A 53 6.44 12.08 2.71
C ARG A 53 6.54 10.64 2.19
N TYR A 54 5.42 9.93 2.22
CA TYR A 54 5.37 8.56 1.74
C TYR A 54 5.12 8.60 0.24
N VAL A 55 6.03 8.01 -0.53
CA VAL A 55 5.94 7.92 -1.98
C VAL A 55 5.71 6.47 -2.35
N LEU A 56 4.62 6.21 -3.07
CA LEU A 56 4.42 4.94 -3.75
C LEU A 56 5.29 4.98 -5.01
N GLU A 57 6.46 4.36 -4.96
CA GLU A 57 7.49 4.45 -6.02
C GLU A 57 7.15 3.54 -7.21
N ASP A 58 6.40 2.47 -6.96
CA ASP A 58 5.94 1.53 -7.99
C ASP A 58 4.49 1.11 -7.70
N GLU A 59 3.55 1.65 -8.48
CA GLU A 59 2.11 1.27 -8.41
C GLU A 59 1.81 -0.01 -9.20
N GLY A 60 2.86 -0.73 -9.64
CA GLY A 60 2.81 -1.87 -10.55
C GLY A 60 3.46 -3.12 -9.96
N ASP A 61 4.50 -3.63 -10.62
CA ASP A 61 5.15 -4.93 -10.34
C ASP A 61 5.62 -5.07 -8.88
N GLY A 62 6.13 -3.99 -8.28
CA GLY A 62 6.58 -3.98 -6.89
C GLY A 62 5.44 -4.15 -5.90
N LEU A 63 4.31 -3.47 -6.13
CA LEU A 63 3.12 -3.62 -5.31
C LEU A 63 2.50 -5.01 -5.42
N TRP A 64 2.37 -5.54 -6.64
CA TRP A 64 1.84 -6.89 -6.86
C TRP A 64 2.71 -7.98 -6.24
N ALA A 65 4.04 -7.83 -6.30
CA ALA A 65 4.98 -8.74 -5.65
C ALA A 65 4.86 -8.71 -4.12
N ALA A 66 4.71 -7.52 -3.53
CA ALA A 66 4.50 -7.36 -2.10
C ALA A 66 3.15 -7.96 -1.67
N MET A 67 2.07 -7.69 -2.41
CA MET A 67 0.76 -8.30 -2.17
C MET A 67 0.82 -9.83 -2.19
N ALA A 68 1.48 -10.42 -3.18
CA ALA A 68 1.62 -11.88 -3.29
C ALA A 68 2.42 -12.50 -2.13
N ARG A 69 3.38 -11.75 -1.54
CA ARG A 69 4.15 -12.19 -0.37
C ARG A 69 3.40 -12.04 0.95
N HIS A 70 2.52 -11.05 1.04
CA HIS A 70 1.80 -10.68 2.25
C HIS A 70 0.30 -11.02 2.20
N ALA A 71 -0.10 -11.91 1.28
CA ALA A 71 -1.42 -12.52 1.26
C ALA A 71 -1.56 -13.57 2.38
N HIS A 72 -2.70 -13.55 3.07
CA HIS A 72 -3.06 -14.50 4.12
C HIS A 72 -3.74 -15.77 3.59
#